data_AF-A0A7X7XI39-F1
#
_entry.id   AF-A0A7X7XI39-F1
#
_cell.length_a   1.000
_cell.length_b   1.000
_cell.length_c   1.000
_cell.angle_alpha   90.00
_cell.angle_beta   90.00
_cell.angle_gamma   90.00
#
_symmetry.space_group_name_H-M   'P 1'
#
loop_
_entity.id
_entity.type
_entity.pdbx_description
1 polymer ?
#
loop_
_entity_poly.entity_id
_entity_poly.type
_entity_poly.pdbx_seq_one_letter_code
_entity_poly.pdbx_strand_id
1 'polypeptide(L)'
;MKRLDLLDLPGKWWKHDRVVAELKLTPAQIEQIDTVFVEHRKKLVDGKARLEKLLLDFQQISDQVDVNRDQTLQLVDQIAQTRAEMARNTILMQLDIRDQLTPEQRVALKRMKETFRGEMRRRMMERHKDRQSARPRSGEHPQD
;
A
#
# COMPACT_ATOMS: atom_id res chain seq x y z
N MET A 1 2.03 8.78 6.46
CA MET A 1 0.79 7.99 6.66
C MET A 1 1.11 6.53 6.34
N LYS A 2 0.98 5.60 7.29
CA LYS A 2 1.23 4.17 7.01
C LYS A 2 0.24 3.70 5.95
N ARG A 3 0.72 2.96 4.95
CA ARG A 3 -0.13 2.38 3.91
C ARG A 3 -1.10 1.41 4.60
N LEU A 4 -2.40 1.53 4.36
CA LEU A 4 -3.41 0.61 4.88
C LEU A 4 -3.41 -0.67 4.02
N ASP A 5 -2.26 -1.33 3.95
CA ASP A 5 -2.11 -2.60 3.26
C ASP A 5 -2.30 -3.74 4.28
N LEU A 6 -3.51 -4.30 4.33
CA LEU A 6 -3.83 -5.49 5.15
C LEU A 6 -2.98 -6.70 4.77
N LEU A 7 -2.41 -6.69 3.55
CA LEU A 7 -1.63 -7.78 3.00
C LEU A 7 -0.11 -7.60 3.11
N ASP A 8 0.44 -6.37 3.20
CA ASP A 8 1.89 -6.07 3.19
C ASP A 8 2.72 -6.80 2.10
N LEU A 9 2.05 -7.39 1.11
CA LEU A 9 2.65 -8.10 -0.01
C LEU A 9 2.58 -7.19 -1.25
N PRO A 10 3.71 -6.93 -1.94
CA PRO A 10 3.73 -6.00 -3.06
C PRO A 10 2.97 -6.57 -4.28
N GLY A 11 2.20 -5.72 -4.96
CA GLY A 11 1.64 -6.02 -6.28
C GLY A 11 0.70 -7.23 -6.33
N LYS A 12 0.75 -7.97 -7.46
CA LYS A 12 -0.07 -9.17 -7.71
C LYS A 12 0.52 -10.40 -7.04
N TRP A 13 0.55 -10.41 -5.71
CA TRP A 13 1.27 -11.43 -4.95
C TRP A 13 0.77 -12.86 -5.19
N TRP A 14 -0.50 -13.03 -5.56
CA TRP A 14 -1.13 -14.32 -5.90
C TRP A 14 -0.59 -14.94 -7.20
N LYS A 15 0.27 -14.22 -7.94
CA LYS A 15 0.96 -14.73 -9.13
C LYS A 15 2.42 -15.13 -8.87
N HIS A 16 2.93 -14.92 -7.66
CA HIS A 16 4.29 -15.36 -7.35
C HIS A 16 4.31 -16.88 -7.18
N ASP A 17 5.23 -17.56 -7.88
CA ASP A 17 5.34 -19.03 -7.89
C ASP A 17 5.37 -19.63 -6.48
N ARG A 18 6.15 -19.03 -5.57
CA ARG A 18 6.21 -19.45 -4.16
C ARG A 18 4.83 -19.42 -3.49
N VAL A 19 4.07 -18.35 -3.73
CA VAL A 19 2.75 -18.18 -3.11
C VAL A 19 1.73 -19.12 -3.74
N VAL A 20 1.75 -19.28 -5.07
CA VAL A 20 0.89 -20.22 -5.79
C VAL A 20 1.12 -21.64 -5.29
N ALA A 21 2.39 -22.05 -5.14
CA ALA A 21 2.75 -23.37 -4.66
C ALA A 21 2.36 -23.59 -3.18
N GLU A 22 2.67 -22.64 -2.30
CA GLU A 22 2.43 -22.77 -0.86
C GLU A 22 0.94 -22.73 -0.50
N LEU A 23 0.16 -21.88 -1.18
CA LEU A 23 -1.30 -21.82 -1.00
C LEU A 23 -2.05 -22.81 -1.88
N LYS A 24 -1.36 -23.51 -2.79
CA LYS A 24 -1.97 -24.40 -3.79
C LYS A 24 -3.11 -23.72 -4.54
N LEU A 25 -2.86 -22.48 -5.00
CA LEU A 25 -3.88 -21.71 -5.72
C LEU A 25 -4.21 -22.41 -7.04
N THR A 26 -5.50 -22.65 -7.27
CA THR A 26 -5.93 -23.23 -8.55
C THR A 26 -5.94 -22.14 -9.64
N PRO A 27 -5.85 -22.52 -10.93
CA PRO A 27 -6.00 -21.57 -12.03
C PRO A 27 -7.30 -20.75 -11.95
N ALA A 28 -8.40 -21.40 -11.57
CA ALA A 28 -9.70 -20.75 -11.38
C ALA A 28 -9.68 -19.70 -10.25
N GLN A 29 -9.03 -20.00 -9.11
CA GLN A 29 -8.88 -19.02 -8.03
C GLN A 29 -8.02 -17.82 -8.46
N ILE A 30 -6.94 -18.06 -9.21
CA ILE A 30 -6.08 -16.99 -9.73
C ILE A 30 -6.87 -16.06 -10.65
N GLU A 31 -7.71 -16.61 -11.53
CA GLU A 31 -8.56 -15.85 -12.44
C GLU A 31 -9.62 -15.02 -11.69
N GLN A 32 -10.28 -15.60 -10.68
CA GLN A 32 -11.23 -14.89 -9.83
C GLN A 32 -10.56 -13.73 -9.09
N ILE A 33 -9.38 -13.97 -8.49
CA ILE A 33 -8.61 -12.95 -7.80
C ILE A 33 -8.18 -11.83 -8.77
N ASP A 34 -7.75 -12.19 -9.99
CA ASP A 34 -7.39 -11.20 -11.02
C ASP A 34 -8.59 -10.34 -11.43
N THR A 35 -9.77 -10.94 -11.58
CA THR A 35 -11.01 -10.24 -11.93
C THR A 35 -11.36 -9.20 -10.85
N VAL A 36 -11.44 -9.63 -9.59
CA VAL A 36 -11.67 -8.76 -8.43
C VAL A 36 -10.64 -7.62 -8.40
N PHE A 37 -9.35 -7.94 -8.56
CA PHE A 37 -8.31 -6.93 -8.57
C PHE A 37 -8.52 -5.89 -9.68
N VAL A 38 -8.81 -6.31 -10.91
CA VAL A 38 -9.02 -5.41 -12.05
C VAL A 38 -10.22 -4.50 -11.82
N GLU A 39 -11.32 -5.02 -11.29
CA GLU A 39 -12.52 -4.23 -10.99
C GLU A 39 -12.24 -3.10 -9.99
N HIS A 40 -11.57 -3.41 -8.88
CA HIS A 40 -11.18 -2.37 -7.90
C HIS A 40 -10.14 -1.40 -8.45
N ARG A 41 -9.22 -1.88 -9.31
CA ARG A 41 -8.22 -1.01 -9.94
C ARG A 41 -8.84 0.02 -10.87
N LYS A 42 -9.90 -0.34 -11.62
CA LYS A 42 -10.66 0.62 -12.43
C LYS A 42 -11.22 1.75 -11.54
N LYS A 43 -11.89 1.39 -10.43
CA LYS A 43 -12.39 2.37 -9.45
C LYS A 43 -11.30 3.27 -8.86
N LEU A 44 -10.10 2.74 -8.62
CA LEU A 44 -8.96 3.55 -8.17
C LEU A 44 -8.44 4.51 -9.23
N VAL A 45 -8.47 4.13 -10.51
CA VAL A 45 -8.11 5.01 -11.63
C VAL A 45 -9.10 6.16 -11.72
N ASP A 46 -10.40 5.87 -11.67
CA ASP A 46 -11.45 6.88 -11.71
C ASP A 46 -11.36 7.82 -10.50
N GLY A 47 -11.12 7.27 -9.30
CA GLY A 47 -10.92 8.05 -8.08
C GLY A 47 -9.70 8.98 -8.14
N LYS A 48 -8.59 8.54 -8.75
CA LYS A 48 -7.41 9.39 -8.97
C LYS A 48 -7.72 10.53 -9.92
N ALA A 49 -8.37 10.24 -11.05
CA ALA A 49 -8.75 11.27 -12.01
C ALA A 49 -9.69 12.31 -11.37
N ARG A 50 -10.64 11.87 -10.53
CA ARG A 50 -11.50 12.76 -9.75
C ARG A 50 -10.70 13.62 -8.78
N LEU A 51 -9.77 13.02 -8.03
CA LEU A 51 -8.91 13.73 -7.08
C LEU A 51 -8.05 14.79 -7.78
N GLU A 52 -7.47 14.45 -8.93
CA GLU A 52 -6.66 15.38 -9.73
C GLU A 52 -7.47 16.60 -10.18
N LYS A 53 -8.71 16.39 -10.67
CA LYS A 53 -9.61 17.49 -11.02
C LYS A 53 -9.92 18.40 -9.83
N LEU A 54 -10.29 17.83 -8.69
CA LEU A 54 -10.58 18.61 -7.47
C LEU A 54 -9.37 19.41 -6.98
N LEU A 55 -8.16 18.86 -7.13
CA LEU A 55 -6.93 19.58 -6.77
C LEU A 55 -6.64 20.75 -7.73
N LEU A 56 -6.91 20.58 -9.02
CA LEU A 56 -6.81 21.68 -10.00
C LEU A 56 -7.84 22.78 -9.70
N ASP A 57 -9.08 22.41 -9.40
CA ASP A 57 -10.14 23.36 -9.02
C ASP A 57 -9.74 24.12 -7.73
N PHE A 58 -9.19 23.42 -6.75
CA PHE A 58 -8.70 24.02 -5.51
C PHE A 58 -7.55 25.00 -5.75
N GLN A 59 -6.60 24.64 -6.63
CA GLN A 59 -5.51 25.53 -7.02
C GLN A 59 -6.06 26.80 -7.68
N GLN A 60 -6.99 26.66 -8.63
CA GLN A 60 -7.59 27.78 -9.33
C GLN A 60 -8.30 28.77 -8.38
N ILE A 61 -9.03 28.28 -7.37
CA ILE A 61 -9.67 29.15 -6.38
C ILE A 61 -8.65 29.80 -5.45
N SER A 62 -7.61 29.07 -5.07
CA SER A 62 -6.55 29.59 -4.17
C SER A 62 -5.73 30.71 -4.80
N ASP A 63 -5.65 30.75 -6.14
CA ASP A 63 -4.93 31.79 -6.89
C ASP A 63 -5.78 33.07 -7.10
N GLN A 64 -7.05 33.09 -6.70
CA GLN A 64 -7.92 34.27 -6.83
C GLN A 64 -7.63 35.32 -5.76
N VAL A 65 -7.76 36.60 -6.13
CA VAL A 65 -7.53 37.74 -5.21
C VAL A 65 -8.60 37.80 -4.10
N ASP A 66 -9.84 37.45 -4.43
CA ASP A 66 -10.95 37.37 -3.47
C ASP A 66 -11.42 35.91 -3.35
N VAL A 67 -10.87 35.20 -2.36
CA VAL A 67 -11.12 33.77 -2.16
C VAL A 67 -12.47 33.57 -1.48
N ASN A 68 -13.39 32.90 -2.17
CA ASN A 68 -14.62 32.42 -1.54
C ASN A 68 -14.29 31.30 -0.54
N ARG A 69 -14.37 31.63 0.75
CA ARG A 69 -14.06 30.72 1.86
C ARG A 69 -14.95 29.47 1.87
N ASP A 70 -16.24 29.62 1.65
CA ASP A 70 -17.19 28.51 1.72
C ASP A 70 -16.97 27.52 0.58
N GLN A 71 -16.76 28.03 -0.64
CA GLN A 71 -16.43 27.20 -1.80
C GLN A 71 -15.10 26.46 -1.62
N THR A 72 -14.11 27.13 -1.02
CA THR A 72 -12.80 26.52 -0.72
C THR A 72 -12.95 25.37 0.27
N LEU A 73 -13.72 25.55 1.34
CA LEU A 73 -13.97 24.50 2.33
C LEU A 73 -14.74 23.32 1.73
N GLN A 74 -15.71 23.56 0.85
CA GLN A 74 -16.41 22.50 0.13
C GLN A 74 -15.46 21.67 -0.75
N LEU A 75 -14.52 22.29 -1.46
CA LEU A 75 -13.51 21.57 -2.23
C LEU A 75 -12.60 20.73 -1.32
N VAL A 76 -12.18 21.26 -0.17
CA VAL A 76 -11.38 20.51 0.81
C VAL A 76 -12.13 19.27 1.29
N ASP A 77 -13.43 19.39 1.60
CA ASP A 77 -14.27 18.26 2.01
C ASP A 77 -14.39 17.21 0.89
N GLN A 78 -14.58 17.64 -0.36
CA GLN A 78 -14.64 16.74 -1.52
C GLN A 78 -13.30 16.01 -1.75
N ILE A 79 -12.17 16.69 -1.57
CA ILE A 79 -10.83 16.10 -1.65
C ILE A 79 -10.65 15.05 -0.55
N ALA A 80 -11.01 15.40 0.69
CA ALA A 80 -10.92 14.49 1.83
C ALA A 80 -11.79 13.25 1.63
N GLN A 81 -13.03 13.43 1.18
CA GLN A 81 -13.97 12.36 0.88
C GLN A 81 -13.45 11.45 -0.24
N THR A 82 -12.93 12.01 -1.34
CA THR A 82 -12.38 11.21 -2.45
C THR A 82 -11.20 10.35 -2.00
N ARG A 83 -10.32 10.90 -1.16
CA ARG A 83 -9.20 10.14 -0.56
C ARG A 83 -9.70 9.01 0.34
N ALA A 84 -10.73 9.27 1.15
CA ALA A 84 -11.34 8.27 2.01
C ALA A 84 -11.99 7.14 1.21
N GLU A 85 -12.70 7.46 0.13
CA GLU A 85 -13.31 6.49 -0.79
C GLU A 85 -12.25 5.59 -1.45
N MET A 86 -11.14 6.17 -1.91
CA MET A 86 -10.02 5.40 -2.47
C MET A 86 -9.38 4.46 -1.44
N ALA A 87 -9.18 4.94 -0.20
CA ALA A 87 -8.67 4.11 0.88
C ALA A 87 -9.64 2.95 1.20
N ARG A 88 -10.95 3.24 1.27
CA ARG A 88 -12.00 2.23 1.47
C ARG A 88 -11.98 1.19 0.37
N ASN A 89 -11.93 1.62 -0.89
CA ASN A 89 -11.88 0.72 -2.04
C ASN A 89 -10.62 -0.16 -2.03
N THR A 90 -9.49 0.37 -1.57
CA THR A 90 -8.25 -0.40 -1.42
C THR A 90 -8.38 -1.49 -0.35
N ILE A 91 -9.02 -1.19 0.78
CA ILE A 91 -9.27 -2.17 1.84
C ILE A 91 -10.27 -3.24 1.36
N LEU A 92 -11.36 -2.83 0.71
CA LEU A 92 -12.35 -3.76 0.15
C LEU A 92 -11.70 -4.71 -0.85
N MET A 93 -10.91 -4.20 -1.79
CA MET A 93 -10.16 -5.05 -2.74
C MET A 93 -9.35 -6.15 -2.03
N GLN A 94 -8.68 -5.82 -0.92
CA GLN A 94 -7.88 -6.79 -0.17
C GLN A 94 -8.75 -7.82 0.55
N LEU A 95 -9.93 -7.43 1.04
CA LEU A 95 -10.90 -8.32 1.66
C LEU A 95 -11.52 -9.26 0.62
N ASP A 96 -11.93 -8.72 -0.53
CA ASP A 96 -12.59 -9.46 -1.61
C ASP A 96 -11.63 -10.47 -2.26
N ILE A 97 -10.34 -10.12 -2.40
CA ILE A 97 -9.28 -11.06 -2.79
C ILE A 97 -9.13 -12.18 -1.76
N ARG A 98 -9.10 -11.83 -0.46
CA ARG A 98 -9.03 -12.83 0.62
C ARG A 98 -10.26 -13.74 0.61
N ASP A 99 -11.40 -13.24 0.14
CA ASP A 99 -12.64 -14.00 0.05
C ASP A 99 -12.66 -15.08 -1.05
N GLN A 100 -11.72 -15.02 -1.99
CA GLN A 100 -11.48 -16.09 -2.97
C GLN A 100 -10.62 -17.25 -2.41
N LEU A 101 -10.11 -17.12 -1.18
CA LEU A 101 -9.27 -18.13 -0.52
C LEU A 101 -10.08 -18.97 0.46
N THR A 102 -9.78 -20.27 0.51
CA THR A 102 -10.32 -21.16 1.54
C THR A 102 -9.82 -20.77 2.93
N PRO A 103 -10.51 -21.17 4.02
CA PRO A 103 -10.04 -20.93 5.37
C PRO A 103 -8.60 -21.40 5.62
N GLU A 104 -8.24 -22.57 5.09
CA GLU A 104 -6.90 -23.17 5.21
C GLU A 104 -5.85 -22.32 4.49
N GLN A 105 -6.17 -21.86 3.27
CA GLN A 105 -5.32 -20.96 2.50
C GLN A 105 -5.12 -19.62 3.21
N ARG A 106 -6.15 -19.09 3.89
CA ARG A 106 -6.02 -17.85 4.70
C ARG A 106 -5.07 -18.04 5.88
N VAL A 107 -5.12 -19.21 6.54
CA VAL A 107 -4.18 -19.56 7.62
C VAL A 107 -2.76 -19.68 7.09
N ALA A 108 -2.55 -20.37 5.96
CA ALA A 108 -1.25 -20.50 5.32
C ALA A 108 -0.69 -19.13 4.89
N LEU A 109 -1.52 -18.27 4.30
CA LEU A 109 -1.16 -16.91 3.93
C LEU A 109 -0.73 -16.08 5.15
N LYS A 110 -1.43 -16.22 6.29
CA LYS A 110 -1.05 -15.54 7.54
C LYS A 110 0.34 -15.98 8.02
N ARG A 111 0.62 -17.29 8.02
CA ARG A 111 1.93 -17.84 8.40
C ARG A 111 3.04 -17.34 7.48
N MET A 112 2.81 -17.38 6.17
CA MET A 112 3.77 -16.89 5.17
C MET A 112 4.13 -15.40 5.40
N LYS A 113 3.14 -14.56 5.75
CA LYS A 113 3.37 -13.14 6.10
C LYS A 113 4.22 -12.97 7.36
N GLU A 114 3.97 -13.76 8.39
CA GLU A 114 4.75 -13.72 9.64
C GLU A 114 6.21 -14.07 9.40
N THR A 115 6.46 -15.12 8.60
CA THR A 115 7.82 -15.51 8.17
C THR A 115 8.48 -14.38 7.38
N PHE A 116 7.81 -13.83 6.37
CA PHE A 116 8.37 -12.76 5.53
C PHE A 116 8.68 -11.50 6.33
N ARG A 117 7.79 -11.09 7.24
CA ARG A 117 8.03 -9.96 8.16
C ARG A 117 9.21 -10.23 9.09
N GLY A 118 9.35 -11.45 9.60
CA GLY A 118 10.48 -11.86 10.43
C GLY A 118 11.81 -11.80 9.69
N GLU A 119 11.86 -12.32 8.46
CA GLU A 119 13.03 -12.26 7.58
C GLU A 119 13.43 -10.81 7.26
N MET A 120 12.46 -9.97 6.90
CA MET A 120 12.71 -8.56 6.61
C MET A 120 13.22 -7.81 7.84
N ARG A 121 12.64 -8.05 9.03
CA ARG A 121 13.12 -7.47 10.29
C ARG A 121 14.55 -7.91 10.59
N ARG A 122 14.87 -9.20 10.42
CA ARG A 122 16.23 -9.72 10.59
C ARG A 122 17.20 -9.03 9.64
N ARG A 123 16.87 -8.94 8.35
CA ARG A 123 17.71 -8.27 7.34
C ARG A 123 17.93 -6.79 7.65
N MET A 124 16.93 -6.09 8.15
CA MET A 124 17.08 -4.69 8.56
C MET A 124 17.99 -4.53 9.77
N MET A 125 17.93 -5.46 10.74
CA MET A 125 18.81 -5.46 11.92
C MET A 125 20.27 -5.73 11.53
N GLU A 126 20.53 -6.70 10.65
CA GLU A 126 21.88 -6.99 10.16
C GLU A 126 22.48 -5.78 9.42
N ARG A 127 21.70 -5.13 8.53
CA ARG A 127 22.14 -3.88 7.87
C ARG A 127 22.43 -2.73 8.85
N HIS A 128 21.74 -2.69 9.99
CA HIS A 128 22.01 -1.69 11.03
C HIS A 128 23.29 -2.01 11.80
N LYS A 129 23.54 -3.28 12.13
CA LYS A 129 24.79 -3.73 12.75
C LYS A 129 25.98 -3.44 11.85
N ASP A 130 25.93 -3.80 10.57
CA ASP A 130 27.00 -3.54 9.61
C ASP A 130 27.34 -2.04 9.51
N ARG A 131 26.32 -1.17 9.51
CA ARG A 131 26.50 0.29 9.51
C ARG A 131 27.07 0.85 10.81
N GLN A 132 26.81 0.22 11.96
CA GLN A 132 27.39 0.61 13.24
C GLN A 132 28.85 0.15 13.36
N SER A 133 29.16 -1.06 12.87
CA SER A 133 30.53 -1.60 12.84
C SER A 133 31.45 -0.87 11.86
N ALA A 134 30.90 -0.30 10.78
CA ALA A 134 31.65 0.46 9.77
C ALA A 134 31.86 1.95 10.10
N ARG A 135 31.38 2.44 11.26
CA ARG A 135 31.71 3.79 11.72
C ARG A 135 33.11 3.76 12.37
N PRO A 136 34.11 4.48 11.84
CA PRO A 136 35.40 4.59 12.52
C PRO A 136 35.20 5.20 13.90
N ARG A 137 35.83 4.63 14.93
CA ARG A 137 35.84 5.22 16.27
C ARG A 137 36.54 6.57 16.17
N SER A 138 35.79 7.65 16.27
CA SER A 138 36.36 8.99 16.43
C SER A 138 37.15 9.01 17.74
N GLY A 139 38.47 8.83 17.67
CA GLY A 139 39.28 8.73 18.90
C GLY A 139 40.77 8.43 18.76
N GLU A 140 41.35 8.28 17.57
CA GLU A 140 42.81 8.23 17.42
C GLU A 140 43.27 9.40 16.55
N HIS A 141 43.62 10.51 17.19
CA HIS A 141 44.48 11.52 16.62
C HIS A 141 45.93 11.07 16.88
N PRO A 142 46.75 10.80 15.84
CA PRO A 142 48.19 10.69 16.03
C PRO A 142 48.70 12.08 16.45
N GLN A 143 49.28 12.15 17.65
CA GLN A 143 50.09 13.30 18.04
C GLN A 143 51.46 13.12 17.37
N ASP A 144 51.75 13.96 16.39
CA ASP A 144 53.11 14.29 15.97
C ASP A 144 53.48 15.68 16.51
#